data_AF-A0A8J7DV67-F1
#
_entry.id   AF-A0A8J7DV67-F1
#
_cell.length_a   1.000
_cell.length_b   1.000
_cell.length_c   1.000
_cell.angle_alpha   90.00
_cell.angle_beta   90.00
_cell.angle_gamma   90.00
#
_symmetry.space_group_name_H-M   'P 1'
#
loop_
_entity.id
_entity.type
_entity.pdbx_description
1 polymer ?
#
loop_
_entity_poly.entity_id
_entity_poly.type
_entity_poly.pdbx_seq_one_letter_code
_entity_poly.pdbx_strand_id
1 'polypeptide(L)'
;MDRCRAIARNPLYSRPPIRQVKKMVNCANGITRLQKRGIGGKPVQVFQDFSLANNSSRTFTNNTVLQAMSNPFDSSFSNRASIDIEQAQKIIYQFLLEQVNQNNPETTLQEFNNLFFEYSTHPGNIDAMQELSHLLMANRPQDFFATLKRCCYILINNWETKRQYEYITLLISGFSGVSRQRKTASHLVNRLRSWLKRFQESQDYQDLLLFIEKHEKPDPKNTSTQKTETHWSQRYTSYLLTAQYASTQNPKEQREAAKILAQRLKQQFKVDLALYATRSQLNLYKNKNLDNPTALGDGVLRLIKMIVLKKGCLSYTHLAHLFLGQTQNLSYQDFKIALQRYLLCSNNLSNVSPLEQIPEKLAKFLETLYRDRDEEKIDDALLLRTCNRVFDFLTTENGQAPSELFLYAAIQGNSLTLVMLLLKLLLICPQSRLHLEQRIAELIRYYMNFPEEECQWVVNFFEIFKIVFAIYGDRDVKYSLIEISKKPHRLLSNPNESAEGQHANSQSDLDDYYIFSQYLG
;
A
#
# COMPACT_ATOMS: atom_id res chain seq x y z
N MET A 1 56.20 -23.70 -14.69
CA MET A 1 54.88 -24.31 -14.95
C MET A 1 54.08 -24.20 -13.65
N ASP A 2 53.65 -22.98 -13.39
CA ASP A 2 53.00 -22.55 -12.17
C ASP A 2 51.50 -22.84 -12.21
N ARG A 3 50.96 -23.45 -11.15
CA ARG A 3 49.52 -23.41 -10.88
C ARG A 3 49.26 -22.88 -9.48
N CYS A 4 48.63 -21.72 -9.50
CA CYS A 4 48.26 -20.87 -8.40
C CYS A 4 47.13 -21.46 -7.52
N ARG A 5 47.20 -21.11 -6.24
CA ARG A 5 46.11 -21.10 -5.27
C ARG A 5 45.00 -20.15 -5.74
N ALA A 6 43.74 -20.58 -5.67
CA ALA A 6 42.57 -19.72 -5.74
C ALA A 6 41.68 -19.99 -4.51
N ILE A 7 41.67 -19.04 -3.58
CA ILE A 7 40.71 -18.92 -2.49
C ILE A 7 39.49 -18.18 -3.05
N ALA A 8 38.36 -18.86 -3.15
CA ALA A 8 37.09 -18.26 -3.53
C ALA A 8 36.53 -17.42 -2.36
N ARG A 9 36.39 -16.11 -2.57
CA ARG A 9 35.64 -15.20 -1.70
C ARG A 9 34.18 -15.15 -2.14
N ASN A 10 33.27 -15.33 -1.18
CA ASN A 10 31.82 -15.13 -1.31
C ASN A 10 31.48 -13.68 -1.70
N PRO A 11 30.66 -13.42 -2.73
CA PRO A 11 30.20 -12.09 -3.09
C PRO A 11 28.76 -11.86 -2.62
N LEU A 12 28.53 -11.63 -1.32
CA LEU A 12 27.19 -11.26 -0.81
C LEU A 12 27.16 -10.01 0.09
N TYR A 13 28.27 -9.29 0.23
CA TYR A 13 28.29 -7.98 0.90
C TYR A 13 29.32 -7.05 0.24
N SER A 14 28.99 -6.58 -0.97
CA SER A 14 29.73 -5.49 -1.61
C SER A 14 28.99 -4.19 -1.32
N ARG A 15 29.48 -3.37 -0.39
CA ARG A 15 29.00 -1.99 -0.20
C ARG A 15 29.14 -1.25 -1.55
N PRO A 16 28.13 -0.50 -2.03
CA PRO A 16 28.31 0.29 -3.23
C PRO A 16 29.36 1.39 -2.97
N PRO A 17 30.21 1.71 -3.96
CA PRO A 17 31.19 2.76 -3.79
C PRO A 17 30.48 4.11 -3.55
N ILE A 18 30.96 4.86 -2.56
CA ILE A 18 30.44 6.17 -2.11
C ILE A 18 30.18 7.17 -3.26
N ARG A 19 30.83 6.99 -4.42
CA ARG A 19 30.60 7.78 -5.64
C ARG A 19 29.24 7.52 -6.34
N GLN A 20 28.66 6.32 -6.25
CA GLN A 20 27.33 6.03 -6.81
C GLN A 20 26.21 6.61 -5.94
N VAL A 21 26.37 6.60 -4.61
CA VAL A 21 25.42 7.19 -3.65
C VAL A 21 25.30 8.71 -3.83
N LYS A 22 26.43 9.41 -4.05
CA LYS A 22 26.40 10.85 -4.39
C LYS A 22 25.71 11.12 -5.74
N LYS A 23 25.84 10.25 -6.74
CA LYS A 23 25.13 10.41 -8.03
C LYS A 23 23.63 10.20 -7.90
N MET A 24 23.18 9.21 -7.13
CA MET A 24 21.74 8.95 -6.91
C MET A 24 21.07 10.04 -6.06
N VAL A 25 21.73 10.53 -5.00
CA VAL A 25 21.24 11.67 -4.20
C VAL A 25 21.22 12.96 -5.05
N ASN A 26 22.20 13.16 -5.93
CA ASN A 26 22.23 14.32 -6.82
C ASN A 26 21.21 14.23 -7.97
N CYS A 27 20.88 13.03 -8.47
CA CYS A 27 19.80 12.83 -9.44
C CYS A 27 18.43 13.11 -8.82
N ALA A 28 18.17 12.59 -7.61
CA ALA A 28 16.92 12.86 -6.88
C ALA A 28 16.76 14.35 -6.54
N ASN A 29 17.84 15.00 -6.08
CA ASN A 29 17.84 16.44 -5.80
C ASN A 29 17.78 17.31 -7.07
N GLY A 30 18.28 16.80 -8.21
CA GLY A 30 18.21 17.47 -9.52
C GLY A 30 16.79 17.51 -10.09
N ILE A 31 16.03 16.41 -9.94
CA ILE A 31 14.63 16.31 -10.37
C ILE A 31 13.73 17.21 -9.51
N THR A 32 13.99 17.26 -8.19
CA THR A 32 13.25 18.11 -7.24
C THR A 32 13.48 19.62 -7.49
N ARG A 33 14.65 20.01 -8.02
CA ARG A 33 14.96 21.40 -8.41
C ARG A 33 14.35 21.82 -9.75
N LEU A 34 14.11 20.88 -10.66
CA LEU A 34 13.49 21.16 -11.96
C LEU A 34 11.97 21.35 -11.84
N GLN A 35 11.30 20.70 -10.87
CA GLN A 35 9.89 20.96 -10.57
C GLN A 35 9.64 22.28 -9.83
N LYS A 36 10.64 22.84 -9.11
CA LYS A 36 10.53 24.13 -8.40
C LYS A 36 10.81 25.37 -9.28
N ARG A 37 11.05 25.21 -10.59
CA ARG A 37 11.35 26.33 -11.52
C ARG A 37 10.24 26.66 -12.53
N GLY A 38 9.10 25.98 -12.47
CA GLY A 38 7.91 26.37 -13.23
C GLY A 38 6.84 26.90 -12.29
N ILE A 39 6.16 27.98 -12.71
CA ILE A 39 5.05 28.68 -12.03
C ILE A 39 5.53 29.85 -11.15
N GLY A 40 5.81 30.97 -11.83
CA GLY A 40 5.65 32.29 -11.23
C GLY A 40 4.18 32.70 -11.26
N GLY A 41 3.62 32.97 -10.09
CA GLY A 41 2.29 33.55 -9.90
C GLY A 41 2.14 33.99 -8.45
N LYS A 42 2.07 35.31 -8.23
CA LYS A 42 2.07 35.99 -6.93
C LYS A 42 0.81 35.67 -6.08
N PRO A 43 0.88 35.89 -4.76
CA PRO A 43 -0.10 35.41 -3.78
C PRO A 43 -1.27 36.39 -3.59
N VAL A 44 -2.44 35.87 -3.23
CA VAL A 44 -3.50 36.64 -2.58
C VAL A 44 -3.74 36.06 -1.20
N GLN A 45 -3.68 36.96 -0.22
CA GLN A 45 -3.76 36.74 1.21
C GLN A 45 -5.21 36.97 1.69
N VAL A 46 -5.64 36.10 2.62
CA VAL A 46 -6.47 36.38 3.82
C VAL A 46 -7.99 36.66 3.62
N PHE A 47 -8.86 35.81 4.19
CA PHE A 47 -9.64 36.07 5.42
C PHE A 47 -10.62 34.92 5.76
N GLN A 48 -10.62 34.56 7.04
CA GLN A 48 -11.72 33.86 7.73
C GLN A 48 -12.90 34.84 7.89
N ASP A 49 -14.14 34.35 7.91
CA ASP A 49 -15.06 34.66 9.02
C ASP A 49 -16.36 33.85 8.98
N PHE A 50 -16.88 33.64 10.19
CA PHE A 50 -18.07 32.89 10.58
C PHE A 50 -19.34 33.77 10.59
N SER A 51 -20.49 33.09 10.57
CA SER A 51 -21.72 33.37 11.35
C SER A 51 -22.96 34.02 10.67
N LEU A 52 -24.04 33.22 10.70
CA LEU A 52 -25.44 33.47 11.13
C LEU A 52 -26.18 34.80 10.79
N ALA A 53 -27.38 34.61 10.22
CA ALA A 53 -28.71 35.04 10.73
C ALA A 53 -29.64 35.82 9.77
N ASN A 54 -30.86 35.27 9.64
CA ASN A 54 -32.20 35.89 9.64
C ASN A 54 -32.72 36.82 8.53
N ASN A 55 -33.84 36.34 7.93
CA ASN A 55 -35.15 36.98 7.71
C ASN A 55 -35.23 38.47 7.35
N SER A 56 -35.84 38.76 6.19
CA SER A 56 -37.03 39.62 6.12
C SER A 56 -37.68 39.63 4.72
N SER A 57 -39.00 39.39 4.72
CA SER A 57 -39.93 39.60 3.62
C SER A 57 -40.07 41.08 3.24
N ARG A 58 -40.25 41.38 1.95
CA ARG A 58 -41.06 42.52 1.47
C ARG A 58 -41.53 42.28 0.04
N THR A 59 -42.79 42.65 -0.18
CA THR A 59 -43.68 42.41 -1.32
C THR A 59 -43.85 43.64 -2.23
N PHE A 60 -44.37 43.41 -3.45
CA PHE A 60 -44.95 44.35 -4.45
C PHE A 60 -43.95 45.21 -5.27
N THR A 61 -44.04 45.44 -6.59
CA THR A 61 -45.17 45.66 -7.53
C THR A 61 -44.83 45.31 -9.00
N ASN A 62 -45.87 45.16 -9.83
CA ASN A 62 -45.87 44.85 -11.27
C ASN A 62 -45.48 46.00 -12.23
N ASN A 63 -45.15 45.57 -13.48
CA ASN A 63 -45.17 46.25 -14.79
C ASN A 63 -43.90 46.99 -15.25
N THR A 64 -43.27 46.55 -16.36
CA THR A 64 -43.49 47.10 -17.72
C THR A 64 -42.65 46.36 -18.78
N VAL A 65 -43.28 46.23 -19.94
CA VAL A 65 -42.94 45.60 -21.23
C VAL A 65 -41.73 46.23 -21.98
N LEU A 66 -40.98 45.36 -22.69
CA LEU A 66 -40.03 45.58 -23.82
C LEU A 66 -38.73 46.38 -23.61
N GLN A 67 -37.58 45.71 -23.60
CA GLN A 67 -36.55 45.86 -24.65
C GLN A 67 -35.40 44.85 -24.48
N ALA A 68 -34.90 44.38 -25.61
CA ALA A 68 -34.01 43.25 -25.76
C ALA A 68 -32.51 43.58 -25.56
N MET A 69 -31.74 42.50 -25.38
CA MET A 69 -30.30 42.33 -25.62
C MET A 69 -29.33 42.71 -24.47
N SER A 70 -28.86 41.70 -23.73
CA SER A 70 -27.42 41.32 -23.57
C SER A 70 -27.11 40.59 -22.24
N ASN A 71 -26.69 39.32 -22.34
CA ASN A 71 -26.00 38.43 -21.36
C ASN A 71 -26.76 37.99 -20.07
N PRO A 72 -26.29 36.95 -19.32
CA PRO A 72 -25.83 35.60 -19.67
C PRO A 72 -26.56 34.51 -18.81
N PHE A 73 -27.04 33.42 -19.40
CA PHE A 73 -27.39 32.16 -18.69
C PHE A 73 -26.47 31.07 -19.26
N ASP A 74 -25.81 30.23 -18.46
CA ASP A 74 -26.49 29.05 -17.93
C ASP A 74 -25.74 28.35 -16.78
N SER A 75 -26.30 28.40 -15.58
CA SER A 75 -25.99 27.47 -14.47
C SER A 75 -27.09 26.40 -14.30
N SER A 76 -28.25 26.57 -14.93
CA SER A 76 -29.41 25.67 -14.87
C SER A 76 -29.32 24.46 -15.80
N PHE A 77 -28.76 24.62 -17.01
CA PHE A 77 -28.58 23.50 -17.94
C PHE A 77 -27.54 22.49 -17.43
N SER A 78 -26.48 22.96 -16.77
CA SER A 78 -25.46 22.10 -16.17
C SER A 78 -26.05 21.16 -15.11
N ASN A 79 -27.02 21.64 -14.31
CA ASN A 79 -27.70 20.83 -13.30
C ASN A 79 -28.67 19.81 -13.91
N ARG A 80 -29.46 20.17 -14.92
CA ARG A 80 -30.35 19.20 -15.59
C ARG A 80 -29.59 18.09 -16.30
N ALA A 81 -28.53 18.42 -17.02
CA ALA A 81 -27.67 17.43 -17.67
C ALA A 81 -26.95 16.54 -16.65
N SER A 82 -26.62 17.05 -15.46
CA SER A 82 -26.04 16.24 -14.37
C SER A 82 -27.05 15.24 -13.80
N ILE A 83 -28.30 15.67 -13.59
CA ILE A 83 -29.39 14.81 -13.10
C ILE A 83 -29.70 13.69 -14.10
N ASP A 84 -29.68 14.00 -15.40
CA ASP A 84 -29.91 13.04 -16.49
C ASP A 84 -28.81 11.95 -16.54
N ILE A 85 -27.54 12.35 -16.38
CA ILE A 85 -26.40 11.42 -16.34
C ILE A 85 -26.47 10.49 -15.12
N GLU A 86 -26.79 11.03 -13.94
CA GLU A 86 -26.91 10.20 -12.73
C GLU A 86 -28.04 9.16 -12.85
N GLN A 87 -29.14 9.51 -13.51
CA GLN A 87 -30.24 8.59 -13.77
C GLN A 87 -29.83 7.50 -14.76
N ALA A 88 -29.18 7.87 -15.87
CA ALA A 88 -28.64 6.93 -16.84
C ALA A 88 -27.69 5.92 -16.18
N GLN A 89 -26.77 6.41 -15.33
CA GLN A 89 -25.87 5.58 -14.56
C GLN A 89 -26.60 4.59 -13.65
N LYS A 90 -27.64 5.03 -12.92
CA LYS A 90 -28.42 4.16 -12.04
C LYS A 90 -29.08 3.01 -12.78
N ILE A 91 -29.66 3.27 -13.95
CA ILE A 91 -30.32 2.23 -14.77
C ILE A 91 -29.30 1.21 -15.24
N ILE A 92 -28.12 1.64 -15.71
CA ILE A 92 -27.03 0.75 -16.11
C ILE A 92 -26.56 -0.12 -14.92
N TYR A 93 -26.38 0.48 -13.74
CA TYR A 93 -25.98 -0.28 -12.55
C TYR A 93 -27.03 -1.29 -12.12
N GLN A 94 -28.31 -0.90 -12.13
CA GLN A 94 -29.42 -1.78 -11.77
C GLN A 94 -29.51 -2.96 -12.71
N PHE A 95 -29.39 -2.72 -14.02
CA PHE A 95 -29.34 -3.79 -15.02
C PHE A 95 -28.27 -4.83 -14.69
N LEU A 96 -27.02 -4.43 -14.44
CA LEU A 96 -25.95 -5.37 -14.11
C LEU A 96 -26.16 -6.07 -12.76
N LEU A 97 -26.73 -5.39 -11.76
CA LEU A 97 -27.08 -6.02 -10.49
C LEU A 97 -28.14 -7.11 -10.67
N GLU A 98 -29.14 -6.87 -11.52
CA GLU A 98 -30.16 -7.87 -11.86
C GLU A 98 -29.55 -9.06 -12.60
N GLN A 99 -28.65 -8.82 -13.57
CA GLN A 99 -27.92 -9.89 -14.28
C GLN A 99 -27.15 -10.78 -13.30
N VAL A 100 -26.40 -10.17 -12.39
CA VAL A 100 -25.59 -10.85 -11.38
C VAL A 100 -26.42 -11.70 -10.40
N ASN A 101 -27.65 -11.28 -10.13
CA ASN A 101 -28.54 -11.95 -9.19
C ASN A 101 -29.34 -13.08 -9.84
N GLN A 102 -29.72 -12.94 -11.11
CA GLN A 102 -30.62 -13.87 -11.80
C GLN A 102 -29.88 -14.90 -12.65
N ASN A 103 -28.71 -14.54 -13.17
CA ASN A 103 -28.03 -15.33 -14.20
C ASN A 103 -26.69 -15.91 -13.71
N ASN A 104 -26.18 -16.85 -14.50
CA ASN A 104 -24.86 -17.42 -14.27
C ASN A 104 -23.76 -16.41 -14.70
N PRO A 105 -22.49 -16.59 -14.27
CA PRO A 105 -21.42 -15.63 -14.55
C PRO A 105 -21.06 -15.53 -16.03
N GLU A 106 -21.26 -16.58 -16.84
CA GLU A 106 -21.02 -16.57 -18.28
C GLU A 106 -22.00 -15.65 -19.01
N THR A 107 -23.31 -15.81 -18.76
CA THR A 107 -24.35 -14.94 -19.30
C THR A 107 -24.15 -13.51 -18.82
N THR A 108 -23.83 -13.30 -17.54
CA THR A 108 -23.58 -11.96 -16.99
C THR A 108 -22.39 -11.27 -17.69
N LEU A 109 -21.32 -12.02 -17.98
CA LEU A 109 -20.16 -11.50 -18.70
C LEU A 109 -20.51 -11.20 -20.17
N GLN A 110 -21.32 -12.04 -20.82
CA GLN A 110 -21.81 -11.78 -22.17
C GLN A 110 -22.64 -10.49 -22.23
N GLU A 111 -23.53 -10.25 -21.26
CA GLU A 111 -24.31 -9.01 -21.19
C GLU A 111 -23.42 -7.78 -21.00
N PHE A 112 -22.38 -7.88 -20.18
CA PHE A 112 -21.38 -6.82 -20.06
C PHE A 112 -20.65 -6.56 -21.39
N ASN A 113 -20.25 -7.62 -22.09
CA ASN A 113 -19.58 -7.51 -23.40
C ASN A 113 -20.51 -6.91 -24.46
N ASN A 114 -21.78 -7.33 -24.51
CA ASN A 114 -22.81 -6.79 -25.39
C ASN A 114 -22.96 -5.29 -25.20
N LEU A 115 -23.02 -4.84 -23.94
CA LEU A 115 -23.20 -3.44 -23.59
C LEU A 115 -21.95 -2.59 -23.91
N PHE A 116 -20.77 -3.01 -23.43
CA PHE A 116 -19.57 -2.16 -23.47
C PHE A 116 -18.59 -2.45 -24.61
N PHE A 117 -18.51 -3.68 -25.13
CA PHE A 117 -17.49 -4.05 -26.14
C PHE A 117 -18.06 -4.23 -27.55
N GLU A 118 -19.24 -4.86 -27.66
CA GLU A 118 -19.89 -5.13 -28.94
C GLU A 118 -20.88 -4.03 -29.32
N TYR A 119 -21.45 -3.34 -28.32
CA TYR A 119 -22.52 -2.35 -28.48
C TYR A 119 -23.73 -2.94 -29.22
N SER A 120 -24.18 -4.11 -28.76
CA SER A 120 -25.28 -4.90 -29.35
C SER A 120 -26.57 -4.79 -28.52
N THR A 121 -27.67 -4.51 -29.19
CA THR A 121 -29.01 -4.36 -28.55
C THR A 121 -29.86 -5.59 -28.78
N HIS A 122 -30.51 -6.07 -27.73
CA HIS A 122 -31.49 -7.16 -27.74
C HIS A 122 -32.58 -6.88 -26.70
N PRO A 123 -33.73 -7.60 -26.71
CA PRO A 123 -34.87 -7.28 -25.85
C PRO A 123 -34.55 -7.19 -24.34
N GLY A 124 -33.53 -7.91 -23.87
CA GLY A 124 -33.13 -7.92 -22.47
C GLY A 124 -32.30 -6.72 -22.01
N ASN A 125 -31.73 -5.91 -22.93
CA ASN A 125 -30.80 -4.83 -22.57
C ASN A 125 -31.17 -3.45 -23.16
N ILE A 126 -32.38 -3.31 -23.74
CA ILE A 126 -32.80 -2.09 -24.46
C ILE A 126 -32.62 -0.84 -23.59
N ASP A 127 -33.15 -0.86 -22.36
CA ASP A 127 -33.12 0.30 -21.47
C ASP A 127 -31.68 0.67 -21.11
N ALA A 128 -30.84 -0.31 -20.72
CA ALA A 128 -29.43 -0.09 -20.43
C ALA A 128 -28.65 0.45 -21.66
N MET A 129 -28.95 -0.04 -22.86
CA MET A 129 -28.33 0.43 -24.11
C MET A 129 -28.75 1.87 -24.45
N GLN A 130 -30.01 2.22 -24.23
CA GLN A 130 -30.48 3.60 -24.41
C GLN A 130 -29.74 4.54 -23.46
N GLU A 131 -29.64 4.19 -22.18
CA GLU A 131 -28.95 5.01 -21.19
C GLU A 131 -27.44 5.10 -21.44
N LEU A 132 -26.81 4.01 -21.90
CA LEU A 132 -25.42 4.07 -22.37
C LEU A 132 -25.27 5.04 -23.55
N SER A 133 -26.22 5.02 -24.49
CA SER A 133 -26.20 5.94 -25.62
C SER A 133 -26.33 7.41 -25.17
N HIS A 134 -27.20 7.70 -24.19
CA HIS A 134 -27.33 9.02 -23.57
C HIS A 134 -26.03 9.46 -22.91
N LEU A 135 -25.39 8.58 -22.13
CA LEU A 135 -24.10 8.83 -21.49
C LEU A 135 -22.99 9.14 -22.51
N LEU A 136 -22.95 8.41 -23.63
CA LEU A 136 -22.00 8.65 -24.72
C LEU A 136 -22.28 9.96 -25.47
N MET A 137 -23.55 10.35 -25.62
CA MET A 137 -23.97 11.60 -26.26
C MET A 137 -23.62 12.82 -25.41
N ALA A 138 -23.70 12.72 -24.08
CA ALA A 138 -23.31 13.77 -23.15
C ALA A 138 -21.82 14.17 -23.27
N ASN A 139 -21.00 13.34 -23.91
CA ASN A 139 -19.59 13.61 -24.24
C ASN A 139 -18.71 13.95 -23.03
N ARG A 140 -19.02 13.36 -21.86
CA ARG A 140 -18.25 13.48 -20.62
C ARG A 140 -17.49 12.18 -20.34
N PRO A 141 -16.21 12.07 -20.75
CA PRO A 141 -15.47 10.81 -20.64
C PRO A 141 -15.25 10.37 -19.18
N GLN A 142 -15.16 11.32 -18.24
CA GLN A 142 -14.96 10.99 -16.83
C GLN A 142 -16.18 10.29 -16.22
N ASP A 143 -17.40 10.73 -16.58
CA ASP A 143 -18.63 10.10 -16.14
C ASP A 143 -18.75 8.68 -16.70
N PHE A 144 -18.35 8.49 -17.96
CA PHE A 144 -18.26 7.16 -18.55
C PHE A 144 -17.22 6.27 -17.86
N PHE A 145 -16.01 6.77 -17.56
CA PHE A 145 -15.00 6.00 -16.84
C PHE A 145 -15.46 5.60 -15.44
N ALA A 146 -16.11 6.52 -14.71
CA ALA A 146 -16.69 6.22 -13.41
C ALA A 146 -17.79 5.14 -13.51
N THR A 147 -18.64 5.23 -14.55
CA THR A 147 -19.70 4.25 -14.82
C THR A 147 -19.13 2.87 -15.10
N LEU A 148 -18.23 2.78 -16.08
CA LEU A 148 -17.57 1.55 -16.48
C LEU A 148 -16.81 0.92 -15.30
N LYS A 149 -16.05 1.73 -14.55
CA LYS A 149 -15.34 1.29 -13.36
C LYS A 149 -16.29 0.65 -12.35
N ARG A 150 -17.38 1.33 -12.00
CA ARG A 150 -18.35 0.81 -11.03
C ARG A 150 -19.01 -0.47 -11.53
N CYS A 151 -19.34 -0.54 -12.82
CA CYS A 151 -19.87 -1.75 -13.47
C CYS A 151 -18.91 -2.94 -13.31
N CYS A 152 -17.61 -2.75 -13.55
CA CYS A 152 -16.61 -3.80 -13.33
C CYS A 152 -16.61 -4.28 -11.86
N TYR A 153 -16.63 -3.38 -10.89
CA TYR A 153 -16.60 -3.75 -9.47
C TYR A 153 -17.90 -4.40 -8.97
N ILE A 154 -19.06 -4.12 -9.57
CA ILE A 154 -20.30 -4.86 -9.31
C ILE A 154 -20.09 -6.34 -9.64
N LEU A 155 -19.54 -6.65 -10.82
CA LEU A 155 -19.28 -8.04 -11.22
C LEU A 155 -18.19 -8.69 -10.36
N ILE A 156 -17.06 -7.98 -10.15
CA ILE A 156 -15.93 -8.48 -9.36
C ILE A 156 -16.36 -8.88 -7.95
N ASN A 157 -17.12 -8.03 -7.25
CA ASN A 157 -17.57 -8.35 -5.89
C ASN A 157 -18.41 -9.62 -5.83
N ASN A 158 -19.30 -9.82 -6.81
CA ASN A 158 -20.14 -11.01 -6.84
C ASN A 158 -19.32 -12.28 -7.12
N TRP A 159 -18.46 -12.23 -8.14
CA TRP A 159 -17.65 -13.36 -8.54
C TRP A 159 -16.57 -13.68 -7.50
N GLU A 160 -16.00 -12.68 -6.83
CA GLU A 160 -15.04 -12.89 -5.74
C GLU A 160 -15.70 -13.62 -4.56
N THR A 161 -16.92 -13.22 -4.18
CA THR A 161 -17.71 -13.90 -3.13
C THR A 161 -18.00 -15.35 -3.49
N LYS A 162 -18.36 -15.62 -4.75
CA LYS A 162 -18.64 -16.97 -5.28
C LYS A 162 -17.38 -17.75 -5.68
N ARG A 163 -16.18 -17.20 -5.47
CA ARG A 163 -14.87 -17.78 -5.87
C ARG A 163 -14.76 -18.08 -7.38
N GLN A 164 -15.46 -17.32 -8.20
CA GLN A 164 -15.54 -17.42 -9.67
C GLN A 164 -14.45 -16.59 -10.35
N TYR A 165 -13.19 -16.81 -9.97
CA TYR A 165 -12.06 -15.94 -10.36
C TYR A 165 -11.75 -15.94 -11.86
N GLU A 166 -12.05 -17.03 -12.55
CA GLU A 166 -11.85 -17.13 -14.00
C GLU A 166 -12.62 -16.03 -14.75
N TYR A 167 -13.84 -15.71 -14.32
CA TYR A 167 -14.65 -14.65 -14.94
C TYR A 167 -14.11 -13.25 -14.66
N ILE A 168 -13.45 -13.03 -13.52
CA ILE A 168 -12.72 -11.78 -13.24
C ILE A 168 -11.57 -11.62 -14.25
N THR A 169 -10.81 -12.69 -14.48
CA THR A 169 -9.74 -12.70 -15.48
C THR A 169 -10.28 -12.48 -16.90
N LEU A 170 -11.37 -13.14 -17.28
CA LEU A 170 -12.00 -12.96 -18.59
C LEU A 170 -12.53 -11.53 -18.80
N LEU A 171 -13.17 -10.94 -17.79
CA LEU A 171 -13.66 -9.56 -17.83
C LEU A 171 -12.52 -8.58 -18.10
N ILE A 172 -11.44 -8.67 -17.32
CA ILE A 172 -10.34 -7.69 -17.42
C ILE A 172 -9.50 -7.95 -18.67
N SER A 173 -9.27 -9.21 -19.05
CA SER A 173 -8.59 -9.53 -20.32
C SER A 173 -9.39 -9.13 -21.57
N GLY A 174 -10.73 -9.04 -21.46
CA GLY A 174 -11.62 -8.55 -22.52
C GLY A 174 -11.26 -7.15 -23.02
N PHE A 175 -10.75 -6.28 -22.15
CA PHE A 175 -10.29 -4.95 -22.53
C PHE A 175 -9.15 -5.02 -23.58
N SER A 176 -8.22 -5.96 -23.47
CA SER A 176 -7.13 -6.14 -24.45
C SER A 176 -7.64 -6.45 -25.88
N GLY A 177 -8.89 -6.90 -26.03
CA GLY A 177 -9.53 -7.11 -27.33
C GLY A 177 -9.95 -5.82 -28.04
N VAL A 178 -10.21 -4.74 -27.31
CA VAL A 178 -10.78 -3.49 -27.83
C VAL A 178 -9.88 -2.82 -28.87
N SER A 179 -8.55 -2.91 -28.70
CA SER A 179 -7.55 -2.32 -29.60
C SER A 179 -7.53 -2.93 -31.01
N ARG A 180 -8.17 -4.10 -31.21
CA ARG A 180 -8.20 -4.82 -32.50
C ARG A 180 -9.44 -4.50 -33.37
N GLN A 181 -10.37 -3.69 -32.86
CA GLN A 181 -11.63 -3.42 -33.56
C GLN A 181 -11.48 -2.37 -34.67
N ARG A 182 -12.00 -2.67 -35.88
CA ARG A 182 -11.98 -1.76 -37.05
C ARG A 182 -12.96 -0.60 -36.89
N LYS A 183 -12.65 0.56 -37.46
CA LYS A 183 -13.56 1.72 -37.49
C LYS A 183 -14.90 1.33 -38.12
N THR A 184 -16.00 1.80 -37.52
CA THR A 184 -17.36 1.59 -38.02
C THR A 184 -17.95 2.91 -38.52
N ALA A 185 -19.08 2.86 -39.23
CA ALA A 185 -19.79 4.06 -39.67
C ALA A 185 -20.42 4.86 -38.50
N SER A 186 -20.67 4.21 -37.35
CA SER A 186 -21.30 4.86 -36.19
C SER A 186 -20.30 5.69 -35.38
N HIS A 187 -20.59 6.99 -35.24
CA HIS A 187 -19.79 7.90 -34.41
C HIS A 187 -19.80 7.53 -32.92
N LEU A 188 -20.92 7.03 -32.39
CA LEU A 188 -21.04 6.63 -30.98
C LEU A 188 -20.18 5.40 -30.67
N VAL A 189 -20.19 4.39 -31.56
CA VAL A 189 -19.37 3.19 -31.40
C VAL A 189 -17.87 3.53 -31.46
N ASN A 190 -17.48 4.40 -32.40
CA ASN A 190 -16.09 4.86 -32.47
C ASN A 190 -15.68 5.66 -31.23
N ARG A 191 -16.59 6.46 -30.65
CA ARG A 191 -16.38 7.19 -29.39
C ARG A 191 -16.18 6.23 -28.22
N LEU A 192 -17.09 5.26 -28.06
CA LEU A 192 -16.99 4.22 -27.03
C LEU A 192 -15.64 3.52 -27.08
N ARG A 193 -15.21 3.06 -28.26
CA ARG A 193 -13.90 2.41 -28.46
C ARG A 193 -12.72 3.31 -28.12
N SER A 194 -12.78 4.58 -28.52
CA SER A 194 -11.75 5.57 -28.15
C SER A 194 -11.67 5.75 -26.64
N TRP A 195 -12.81 5.81 -25.95
CA TRP A 195 -12.87 5.95 -24.50
C TRP A 195 -12.37 4.69 -23.79
N LEU A 196 -12.75 3.50 -24.24
CA LEU A 196 -12.21 2.24 -23.72
C LEU A 196 -10.68 2.15 -23.87
N LYS A 197 -10.13 2.60 -25.01
CA LYS A 197 -8.67 2.67 -25.18
C LYS A 197 -8.03 3.62 -24.17
N ARG A 198 -8.61 4.82 -23.97
CA ARG A 198 -8.14 5.77 -22.96
C ARG A 198 -8.28 5.23 -21.53
N PHE A 199 -9.32 4.43 -21.27
CA PHE A 199 -9.50 3.78 -19.98
C PHE A 199 -8.38 2.77 -19.69
N GLN A 200 -7.90 2.02 -20.70
CA GLN A 200 -6.75 1.11 -20.54
C GLN A 200 -5.45 1.81 -20.14
N GLU A 201 -5.28 3.05 -20.59
CA GLU A 201 -4.13 3.89 -20.25
C GLU A 201 -4.27 4.56 -18.86
N SER A 202 -5.43 4.41 -18.20
CA SER A 202 -5.74 5.07 -16.93
C SER A 202 -5.31 4.27 -15.70
N GLN A 203 -5.18 4.97 -14.56
CA GLN A 203 -4.93 4.33 -13.26
C GLN A 203 -6.08 3.40 -12.83
N ASP A 204 -7.32 3.69 -13.23
CA ASP A 204 -8.48 2.85 -12.89
C ASP A 204 -8.36 1.45 -13.50
N TYR A 205 -7.79 1.33 -14.70
CA TYR A 205 -7.51 0.01 -15.30
C TYR A 205 -6.34 -0.68 -14.63
N GLN A 206 -5.27 0.04 -14.28
CA GLN A 206 -4.16 -0.52 -13.48
C GLN A 206 -4.64 -1.06 -12.13
N ASP A 207 -5.60 -0.37 -11.51
CA ASP A 207 -6.23 -0.79 -10.26
C ASP A 207 -7.09 -2.05 -10.42
N LEU A 208 -7.70 -2.28 -11.59
CA LEU A 208 -8.40 -3.52 -11.93
C LEU A 208 -7.43 -4.69 -12.15
N LEU A 209 -6.27 -4.46 -12.78
CA LEU A 209 -5.27 -5.52 -13.03
C LEU A 209 -4.80 -6.23 -11.75
N LEU A 210 -4.80 -5.52 -10.61
CA LEU A 210 -4.46 -6.10 -9.30
C LEU A 210 -5.37 -7.28 -8.89
N PHE A 211 -6.55 -7.45 -9.52
CA PHE A 211 -7.48 -8.54 -9.25
C PHE A 211 -7.20 -9.81 -10.07
N ILE A 212 -6.45 -9.73 -11.18
CA ILE A 212 -6.06 -10.92 -11.98
C ILE A 212 -4.81 -11.58 -11.42
N GLU A 213 -3.90 -10.75 -10.91
CA GLU A 213 -2.50 -11.05 -10.61
C GLU A 213 -2.27 -12.26 -9.68
N LYS A 214 -3.28 -12.67 -8.93
CA LYS A 214 -3.24 -13.79 -7.98
C LYS A 214 -3.67 -15.13 -8.59
N HIS A 215 -4.40 -15.11 -9.70
CA HIS A 215 -5.11 -16.28 -10.23
C HIS A 215 -4.36 -16.99 -11.37
N GLU A 216 -3.30 -16.39 -11.89
CA GLU A 216 -2.36 -17.06 -12.77
C GLU A 216 -1.52 -18.07 -11.98
N LYS A 217 -1.99 -19.31 -11.90
CA LYS A 217 -1.10 -20.42 -11.58
C LYS A 217 -0.19 -20.62 -12.80
N PRO A 218 1.14 -20.68 -12.64
CA PRO A 218 2.02 -21.05 -13.74
C PRO A 218 1.64 -22.46 -14.19
N ASP A 219 1.15 -22.57 -15.42
CA ASP A 219 0.75 -23.83 -16.03
C ASP A 219 2.03 -24.64 -16.33
N PRO A 220 2.25 -25.81 -15.71
CA PRO A 220 3.51 -26.55 -15.83
C PRO A 220 3.77 -27.10 -17.26
N LYS A 221 2.85 -26.90 -18.20
CA LYS A 221 2.93 -27.41 -19.57
C LYS A 221 3.40 -26.39 -20.62
N ASN A 222 3.48 -25.10 -20.28
CA ASN A 222 3.95 -24.05 -21.19
C ASN A 222 5.31 -23.48 -20.76
N THR A 223 6.36 -24.31 -20.81
CA THR A 223 7.73 -23.94 -20.43
C THR A 223 8.53 -23.25 -21.56
N SER A 224 7.90 -22.91 -22.69
CA SER A 224 8.61 -22.44 -23.89
C SER A 224 8.17 -21.08 -24.44
N THR A 225 7.19 -20.41 -23.83
CA THR A 225 6.86 -19.03 -24.16
C THR A 225 7.20 -18.15 -22.96
N GLN A 226 8.22 -17.31 -23.14
CA GLN A 226 8.71 -16.24 -22.27
C GLN A 226 7.97 -16.13 -20.94
N LYS A 227 8.63 -16.59 -19.88
CA LYS A 227 8.32 -16.25 -18.49
C LYS A 227 8.24 -14.72 -18.41
N THR A 228 7.05 -14.15 -18.59
CA THR A 228 6.82 -12.71 -18.42
C THR A 228 7.23 -12.43 -17.00
N GLU A 229 8.38 -11.78 -16.82
CA GLU A 229 8.93 -11.48 -15.52
C GLU A 229 7.90 -10.67 -14.76
N THR A 230 7.24 -11.37 -13.85
CA THR A 230 6.24 -10.86 -12.94
C THR A 230 6.84 -9.67 -12.21
N HIS A 231 6.32 -8.46 -12.45
CA HIS A 231 6.91 -7.25 -11.88
C HIS A 231 7.02 -7.36 -10.35
N TRP A 232 8.14 -6.94 -9.75
CA TRP A 232 8.41 -7.16 -8.32
C TRP A 232 7.32 -6.61 -7.38
N SER A 233 6.59 -5.58 -7.82
CA SER A 233 5.52 -4.93 -7.04
C SER A 233 4.36 -5.87 -6.73
N GLN A 234 4.19 -6.93 -7.52
CA GLN A 234 3.11 -7.89 -7.37
C GLN A 234 3.12 -8.58 -5.99
N ARG A 235 4.31 -8.75 -5.41
CA ARG A 235 4.50 -9.25 -4.04
C ARG A 235 3.87 -8.35 -2.96
N TYR A 236 3.49 -7.14 -3.32
CA TYR A 236 2.98 -6.09 -2.44
C TYR A 236 1.55 -5.65 -2.78
N THR A 237 0.84 -6.40 -3.62
CA THR A 237 -0.54 -6.08 -4.07
C THR A 237 -1.51 -5.84 -2.92
N SER A 238 -1.34 -6.53 -1.78
CA SER A 238 -2.15 -6.29 -0.58
C SER A 238 -2.07 -4.86 -0.01
N TYR A 239 -0.97 -4.14 -0.24
CA TYR A 239 -0.82 -2.74 0.15
C TYR A 239 -1.28 -1.79 -0.95
N LEU A 240 -1.05 -2.13 -2.23
CA LEU A 240 -1.56 -1.35 -3.36
C LEU A 240 -3.10 -1.25 -3.33
N LEU A 241 -3.78 -2.34 -2.94
CA LEU A 241 -5.22 -2.36 -2.70
C LEU A 241 -5.65 -1.46 -1.53
N THR A 242 -4.76 -1.17 -0.56
CA THR A 242 -5.06 -0.22 0.52
C THR A 242 -5.33 1.19 0.01
N ALA A 243 -4.59 1.65 -1.02
CA ALA A 243 -4.88 2.93 -1.63
C ALA A 243 -6.30 2.99 -2.22
N GLN A 244 -6.82 1.87 -2.72
CA GLN A 244 -8.15 1.81 -3.31
C GLN A 244 -9.27 1.90 -2.27
N TYR A 245 -9.23 1.09 -1.20
CA TYR A 245 -10.32 1.08 -0.22
C TYR A 245 -10.30 2.25 0.77
N ALA A 246 -9.13 2.87 0.95
CA ALA A 246 -8.98 4.04 1.81
C ALA A 246 -9.47 5.34 1.15
N SER A 247 -9.44 5.42 -0.19
CA SER A 247 -9.93 6.60 -0.92
C SER A 247 -11.46 6.70 -0.85
N THR A 248 -11.96 7.81 -0.32
CA THR A 248 -13.41 8.10 -0.29
C THR A 248 -13.99 8.46 -1.66
N GLN A 249 -13.14 8.78 -2.63
CA GLN A 249 -13.53 9.08 -4.01
C GLN A 249 -13.86 7.81 -4.81
N ASN A 250 -13.41 6.65 -4.34
CA ASN A 250 -13.71 5.38 -5.01
C ASN A 250 -15.14 4.90 -4.68
N PRO A 251 -15.83 4.27 -5.65
CA PRO A 251 -17.13 3.66 -5.41
C PRO A 251 -17.10 2.67 -4.25
N LYS A 252 -18.22 2.52 -3.55
CA LYS A 252 -18.32 1.58 -2.41
C LYS A 252 -17.95 0.16 -2.82
N GLU A 253 -18.38 -0.24 -4.00
CA GLU A 253 -18.10 -1.55 -4.59
C GLU A 253 -16.60 -1.78 -4.78
N GLN A 254 -15.86 -0.78 -5.29
CA GLN A 254 -14.39 -0.85 -5.41
C GLN A 254 -13.72 -0.98 -4.05
N ARG A 255 -14.15 -0.17 -3.08
CA ARG A 255 -13.56 -0.15 -1.75
C ARG A 255 -13.78 -1.48 -1.02
N GLU A 256 -14.94 -2.09 -1.18
CA GLU A 256 -15.26 -3.39 -0.60
C GLU A 256 -14.41 -4.50 -1.23
N ALA A 257 -14.38 -4.58 -2.56
CA ALA A 257 -13.57 -5.55 -3.31
C ALA A 257 -12.10 -5.50 -2.87
N ALA A 258 -11.52 -4.30 -2.90
CA ALA A 258 -10.11 -4.11 -2.55
C ALA A 258 -9.82 -4.44 -1.09
N LYS A 259 -10.73 -4.13 -0.17
CA LYS A 259 -10.57 -4.45 1.27
C LYS A 259 -10.58 -5.96 1.50
N ILE A 260 -11.54 -6.68 0.92
CA ILE A 260 -11.68 -8.13 1.06
C ILE A 260 -10.43 -8.83 0.49
N LEU A 261 -10.03 -8.48 -0.73
CA LEU A 261 -8.87 -9.06 -1.38
C LEU A 261 -7.57 -8.78 -0.61
N ALA A 262 -7.38 -7.54 -0.15
CA ALA A 262 -6.20 -7.15 0.64
C ALA A 262 -6.09 -7.95 1.95
N GLN A 263 -7.20 -8.09 2.68
CA GLN A 263 -7.24 -8.86 3.93
C GLN A 263 -6.90 -10.33 3.68
N ARG A 264 -7.50 -10.94 2.66
CA ARG A 264 -7.24 -12.32 2.27
C ARG A 264 -5.76 -12.53 1.87
N LEU A 265 -5.18 -11.61 1.11
CA LEU A 265 -3.77 -11.66 0.73
C LEU A 265 -2.83 -11.59 1.95
N LYS A 266 -3.11 -10.70 2.90
CA LYS A 266 -2.33 -10.60 4.15
C LYS A 266 -2.46 -11.85 5.01
N GLN A 267 -3.66 -12.41 5.13
CA GLN A 267 -3.88 -13.66 5.86
C GLN A 267 -3.14 -14.83 5.22
N GLN A 268 -3.24 -14.96 3.89
CA GLN A 268 -2.51 -16.00 3.16
C GLN A 268 -0.99 -15.86 3.38
N PHE A 269 -0.45 -14.65 3.26
CA PHE A 269 0.98 -14.41 3.52
C PHE A 269 1.40 -14.84 4.93
N LYS A 270 0.59 -14.57 5.97
CA LYS A 270 0.89 -15.02 7.35
C LYS A 270 0.97 -16.54 7.44
N VAL A 271 0.00 -17.24 6.87
CA VAL A 271 -0.05 -18.71 6.88
C VAL A 271 1.14 -19.30 6.13
N ASP A 272 1.42 -18.77 4.93
CA ASP A 272 2.54 -19.22 4.10
C ASP A 272 3.88 -18.97 4.80
N LEU A 273 4.05 -17.81 5.46
CA LEU A 273 5.24 -17.47 6.24
C LEU A 273 5.43 -18.41 7.44
N ALA A 274 4.35 -18.70 8.18
CA ALA A 274 4.37 -19.63 9.31
C ALA A 274 4.76 -21.05 8.86
N LEU A 275 4.11 -21.53 7.80
CA LEU A 275 4.35 -22.84 7.22
C LEU A 275 5.78 -22.99 6.72
N TYR A 276 6.28 -21.99 6.00
CA TYR A 276 7.66 -21.94 5.53
C TYR A 276 8.65 -21.93 6.70
N ALA A 277 8.44 -21.07 7.71
CA ALA A 277 9.32 -20.96 8.86
C ALA A 277 9.47 -22.28 9.64
N THR A 278 8.38 -23.05 9.77
CA THR A 278 8.40 -24.36 10.43
C THR A 278 8.96 -25.47 9.53
N ARG A 279 8.57 -25.55 8.25
CA ARG A 279 9.01 -26.64 7.35
C ARG A 279 10.47 -26.55 6.95
N SER A 280 10.97 -25.36 6.68
CA SER A 280 12.36 -25.13 6.24
C SER A 280 13.41 -25.57 7.26
N GLN A 281 13.02 -25.70 8.53
CA GLN A 281 13.90 -26.11 9.62
C GLN A 281 13.89 -27.62 9.89
N LEU A 282 12.95 -28.36 9.30
CA LEU A 282 12.84 -29.81 9.45
C LEU A 282 13.78 -30.52 8.47
N ASN A 283 14.57 -31.48 8.98
CA ASN A 283 15.49 -32.28 8.17
C ASN A 283 14.80 -33.00 6.99
N LEU A 284 13.51 -33.34 7.13
CA LEU A 284 12.69 -33.97 6.09
C LEU A 284 12.52 -33.11 4.82
N TYR A 285 12.72 -31.79 4.92
CA TYR A 285 12.52 -30.85 3.82
C TYR A 285 13.81 -30.18 3.33
N LYS A 286 14.99 -30.54 3.86
CA LYS A 286 16.28 -30.00 3.42
C LYS A 286 16.56 -30.21 1.92
N ASN A 287 16.00 -31.26 1.32
CA ASN A 287 16.18 -31.61 -0.09
C ASN A 287 14.96 -31.29 -0.97
N LYS A 288 13.91 -30.67 -0.42
CA LYS A 288 12.75 -30.22 -1.19
C LYS A 288 12.83 -28.71 -1.38
N ASN A 289 12.68 -28.23 -2.61
CA ASN A 289 12.49 -26.82 -2.89
C ASN A 289 11.17 -26.37 -2.23
N LEU A 290 11.26 -25.81 -1.03
CA LEU A 290 10.14 -25.15 -0.37
C LEU A 290 10.02 -23.73 -0.94
N ASP A 291 8.82 -23.38 -1.39
CA ASP A 291 8.55 -22.02 -1.89
C ASP A 291 8.67 -21.01 -0.74
N ASN A 292 9.65 -20.11 -0.84
CA ASN A 292 9.81 -19.01 0.11
C ASN A 292 8.80 -17.90 -0.24
N PRO A 293 7.89 -17.51 0.66
CA PRO A 293 6.91 -16.46 0.39
C PRO A 293 7.51 -15.04 0.39
N THR A 294 8.84 -14.90 0.53
CA THR A 294 9.58 -13.64 0.61
C THR A 294 10.70 -13.59 -0.42
N ALA A 295 11.09 -12.38 -0.85
CA ALA A 295 12.26 -12.17 -1.71
C ALA A 295 13.61 -12.19 -0.95
N LEU A 296 13.63 -12.48 0.36
CA LEU A 296 14.85 -12.42 1.19
C LEU A 296 15.71 -13.71 1.14
N GLY A 297 15.25 -14.74 0.43
CA GLY A 297 15.91 -16.05 0.42
C GLY A 297 16.06 -16.62 1.84
N ASP A 298 17.15 -17.34 2.08
CA ASP A 298 17.39 -18.04 3.35
C ASP A 298 17.59 -17.08 4.55
N GLY A 299 17.86 -15.81 4.29
CA GLY A 299 17.99 -14.77 5.31
C GLY A 299 16.70 -14.52 6.12
N VAL A 300 15.55 -14.95 5.60
CA VAL A 300 14.24 -14.78 6.23
C VAL A 300 14.16 -15.48 7.59
N LEU A 301 14.72 -16.69 7.74
CA LEU A 301 14.63 -17.44 9.00
C LEU A 301 15.39 -16.74 10.11
N ARG A 302 16.60 -16.25 9.80
CA ARG A 302 17.40 -15.47 10.75
C ARG A 302 16.68 -14.20 11.17
N LEU A 303 16.02 -13.53 10.20
CA LEU A 303 15.23 -12.34 10.48
C LEU A 303 14.04 -12.66 11.41
N ILE A 304 13.27 -13.72 11.12
CA ILE A 304 12.16 -14.16 11.98
C ILE A 304 12.67 -14.49 13.39
N LYS A 305 13.74 -15.27 13.53
CA LYS A 305 14.33 -15.60 14.84
C LYS A 305 14.70 -14.33 15.62
N MET A 306 15.39 -13.37 14.98
CA MET A 306 15.74 -12.11 15.62
C MET A 306 14.51 -11.30 16.05
N ILE A 307 13.47 -11.25 15.22
CA ILE A 307 12.22 -10.54 15.52
C ILE A 307 11.50 -11.21 16.71
N VAL A 308 11.44 -12.54 16.75
CA VAL A 308 10.76 -13.32 17.80
C VAL A 308 11.55 -13.28 19.12
N LEU A 309 12.89 -13.34 19.09
CA LEU A 309 13.71 -13.13 20.29
C LEU A 309 13.44 -11.74 20.90
N LYS A 310 13.43 -10.69 20.07
CA LYS A 310 13.11 -9.34 20.52
C LYS A 310 11.68 -9.22 21.07
N LYS A 311 10.74 -10.00 20.53
CA LYS A 311 9.36 -10.09 21.05
C LYS A 311 9.31 -10.70 22.45
N GLY A 312 10.19 -11.67 22.75
CA GLY A 312 10.25 -12.39 24.03
C GLY A 312 10.98 -11.65 25.16
N CYS A 313 12.07 -10.92 24.86
CA CYS A 313 12.84 -10.22 25.90
C CYS A 313 12.15 -8.94 26.41
N LEU A 314 11.41 -8.24 25.55
CA LEU A 314 10.66 -7.03 25.86
C LEU A 314 9.48 -6.96 24.87
N SER A 315 8.30 -7.40 25.28
CA SER A 315 7.13 -7.29 24.40
C SER A 315 6.88 -5.81 24.07
N TYR A 316 7.13 -5.39 22.83
CA TYR A 316 6.87 -4.01 22.41
C TYR A 316 5.42 -3.58 22.68
N THR A 317 4.50 -4.53 22.68
CA THR A 317 3.11 -4.32 23.10
C THR A 317 3.02 -3.89 24.56
N HIS A 318 3.75 -4.56 25.45
CA HIS A 318 3.81 -4.16 26.86
C HIS A 318 4.45 -2.78 27.03
N LEU A 319 5.56 -2.51 26.33
CA LEU A 319 6.19 -1.19 26.35
C LEU A 319 5.27 -0.09 25.82
N ALA A 320 4.49 -0.36 24.78
CA ALA A 320 3.48 0.58 24.27
C ALA A 320 2.39 0.86 25.31
N HIS A 321 1.89 -0.17 26.00
CA HIS A 321 0.91 0.00 27.07
C HIS A 321 1.46 0.81 28.24
N LEU A 322 2.70 0.54 28.67
CA LEU A 322 3.35 1.32 29.72
C LEU A 322 3.53 2.78 29.30
N PHE A 323 3.98 3.01 28.06
CA PHE A 323 4.14 4.36 27.51
C PHE A 323 2.82 5.14 27.51
N LEU A 324 1.74 4.54 27.01
CA LEU A 324 0.42 5.18 27.02
C LEU A 324 -0.05 5.48 28.45
N GLY A 325 0.11 4.54 29.38
CA GLY A 325 -0.26 4.74 30.78
C GLY A 325 0.52 5.87 31.46
N GLN A 326 1.81 6.04 31.11
CA GLN A 326 2.67 7.09 31.67
C GLN A 326 2.45 8.47 31.04
N THR A 327 1.85 8.54 29.85
CA THR A 327 1.78 9.77 29.07
C THR A 327 0.41 10.45 29.06
N GLN A 328 -0.66 9.77 29.49
CA GLN A 328 -2.06 10.27 29.44
C GLN A 328 -2.30 11.64 30.07
N ASN A 329 -1.51 12.06 31.05
CA ASN A 329 -1.70 13.32 31.78
C ASN A 329 -0.61 14.36 31.49
N LEU A 330 0.27 14.10 30.54
CA LEU A 330 1.34 15.02 30.18
C LEU A 330 0.82 16.19 29.33
N SER A 331 1.53 17.31 29.41
CA SER A 331 1.47 18.34 28.39
C SER A 331 1.90 17.74 27.05
N TYR A 332 1.42 18.31 25.94
CA TYR A 332 1.83 17.86 24.62
C TYR A 332 3.34 18.04 24.41
N GLN A 333 3.94 19.09 24.99
CA GLN A 333 5.41 19.27 24.96
C GLN A 333 6.15 18.09 25.61
N ASP A 334 5.76 17.71 26.83
CA ASP A 334 6.39 16.61 27.56
C ASP A 334 6.13 15.26 26.87
N PHE A 335 4.92 15.10 26.31
CA PHE A 335 4.58 13.94 25.49
C PHE A 335 5.53 13.79 24.30
N LYS A 336 5.85 14.87 23.57
CA LYS A 336 6.79 14.83 22.44
C LYS A 336 8.18 14.34 22.85
N ILE A 337 8.68 14.82 24.00
CA ILE A 337 9.98 14.39 24.56
C ILE A 337 9.92 12.91 24.95
N ALA A 338 8.85 12.48 25.62
CA ALA A 338 8.64 11.09 26.00
C ALA A 338 8.53 10.18 24.77
N LEU A 339 7.82 10.61 23.72
CA LEU A 339 7.66 9.89 22.46
C LEU A 339 9.00 9.67 21.77
N GLN A 340 9.84 10.71 21.69
CA GLN A 340 11.18 10.58 21.14
C GLN A 340 11.99 9.51 21.89
N ARG A 341 11.98 9.57 23.23
CA ARG A 341 12.69 8.58 24.07
C ARG A 341 12.15 7.17 23.83
N TYR A 342 10.83 6.99 23.84
CA TYR A 342 10.17 5.70 23.60
C TYR A 342 10.58 5.07 22.27
N LEU A 343 10.58 5.85 21.19
CA LEU A 343 10.97 5.39 19.86
C LEU A 343 12.43 4.93 19.81
N LEU A 344 13.32 5.61 20.53
CA LEU A 344 14.76 5.36 20.52
C LEU A 344 15.24 4.31 21.56
N CYS A 345 14.51 4.10 22.66
CA CYS A 345 15.00 3.39 23.87
C CYS A 345 15.31 1.88 23.72
N SER A 346 14.79 1.19 22.69
CA SER A 346 15.02 -0.27 22.53
C SER A 346 15.93 -0.67 21.37
N ASN A 347 16.33 0.31 20.56
CA ASN A 347 17.23 0.02 19.47
C ASN A 347 18.61 0.14 20.12
N ASN A 348 19.30 -0.98 20.36
CA ASN A 348 20.74 -0.96 20.70
C ASN A 348 21.51 -0.29 19.55
N LEU A 349 21.45 1.04 19.48
CA LEU A 349 22.33 1.93 18.72
C LEU A 349 23.69 2.05 19.41
N SER A 350 23.92 1.26 20.47
CA SER A 350 25.05 1.40 21.37
C SER A 350 26.39 1.02 20.76
N ASN A 351 26.46 0.40 19.57
CA ASN A 351 27.74 0.08 18.95
C ASN A 351 27.77 0.51 17.47
N VAL A 352 28.30 1.71 17.24
CA VAL A 352 28.94 2.17 15.98
C VAL A 352 28.08 1.98 14.72
N SER A 353 26.96 2.71 14.61
CA SER A 353 26.17 2.74 13.36
C SER A 353 25.86 4.18 12.94
N PRO A 354 25.89 4.52 11.63
CA PRO A 354 25.68 5.87 11.05
C PRO A 354 24.27 6.46 11.23
N LEU A 355 23.55 6.11 12.29
CA LEU A 355 22.18 6.54 12.60
C LEU A 355 22.11 7.76 13.53
N GLU A 356 23.22 8.42 13.85
CA GLU A 356 23.28 9.58 14.76
C GLU A 356 22.34 10.72 14.35
N GLN A 357 22.04 10.85 13.05
CA GLN A 357 21.18 11.92 12.54
C GLN A 357 19.68 11.64 12.72
N ILE A 358 19.24 10.39 12.85
CA ILE A 358 17.81 10.08 13.02
C ILE A 358 17.28 10.64 14.35
N PRO A 359 17.92 10.39 15.51
CA PRO A 359 17.52 10.99 16.78
C PRO A 359 17.41 12.51 16.71
N GLU A 360 18.41 13.17 16.11
CA GLU A 360 18.47 14.63 16.04
C GLU A 360 17.39 15.22 15.12
N LYS A 361 17.22 14.65 13.91
CA LYS A 361 16.19 15.09 12.97
C LYS A 361 14.79 14.84 13.53
N LEU A 362 14.57 13.70 14.21
CA LEU A 362 13.31 13.40 14.87
C LEU A 362 13.02 14.36 16.03
N ALA A 363 14.03 14.72 16.83
CA ALA A 363 13.88 15.70 17.91
C ALA A 363 13.38 17.04 17.36
N LYS A 364 14.09 17.56 16.36
CA LYS A 364 13.78 18.84 15.70
C LYS A 364 12.39 18.84 15.06
N PHE A 365 12.03 17.73 14.40
CA PHE A 365 10.70 17.57 13.82
C PHE A 365 9.62 17.61 14.89
N LEU A 366 9.76 16.81 15.96
CA LEU A 366 8.77 16.79 17.04
C LEU A 366 8.65 18.16 17.72
N GLU A 367 9.77 18.82 18.04
CA GLU A 367 9.77 20.15 18.65
C GLU A 367 8.98 21.21 17.86
N THR A 368 8.96 21.10 16.52
CA THR A 368 8.21 22.02 15.64
C THR A 368 6.76 21.61 15.41
N LEU A 369 6.40 20.36 15.72
CA LEU A 369 5.09 19.79 15.41
C LEU A 369 4.02 20.32 16.39
N TYR A 370 3.04 21.05 15.85
CA TYR A 370 1.88 21.61 16.59
C TYR A 370 2.25 22.43 17.83
N ARG A 371 3.25 23.32 17.74
CA ARG A 371 3.71 24.18 18.84
C ARG A 371 2.61 24.94 19.57
N ASP A 372 1.59 25.38 18.85
CA ASP A 372 0.47 26.14 19.42
C ASP A 372 -0.35 25.32 20.44
N ARG A 373 -0.12 23.99 20.49
CA ARG A 373 -0.80 23.04 21.38
C ARG A 373 0.10 22.50 22.48
N ASP A 374 1.31 23.03 22.66
CA ASP A 374 2.32 22.47 23.58
C ASP A 374 1.85 22.40 25.04
N GLU A 375 1.03 23.37 25.45
CA GLU A 375 0.41 23.45 26.78
C GLU A 375 -0.88 22.62 26.91
N GLU A 376 -1.44 22.14 25.80
CA GLU A 376 -2.63 21.27 25.82
C GLU A 376 -2.27 19.90 26.38
N LYS A 377 -3.23 19.27 27.07
CA LYS A 377 -3.09 17.85 27.44
C LYS A 377 -3.20 16.97 26.20
N ILE A 378 -2.42 15.89 26.18
CA ILE A 378 -2.53 14.91 25.10
C ILE A 378 -3.91 14.23 25.12
N ASP A 379 -4.56 14.20 23.97
CA ASP A 379 -5.79 13.44 23.74
C ASP A 379 -5.60 12.45 22.57
N ASP A 380 -6.59 11.58 22.36
CA ASP A 380 -6.52 10.56 21.30
C ASP A 380 -6.41 11.17 19.89
N ALA A 381 -7.02 12.35 19.68
CA ALA A 381 -7.01 13.03 18.39
C ALA A 381 -5.62 13.63 18.08
N LEU A 382 -4.98 14.24 19.06
CA LEU A 382 -3.64 14.80 18.97
C LEU A 382 -2.60 13.67 18.86
N LEU A 383 -2.78 12.57 19.61
CA LEU A 383 -1.97 11.36 19.45
C LEU A 383 -2.05 10.82 18.01
N LEU A 384 -3.25 10.64 17.47
CA LEU A 384 -3.47 10.17 16.10
C LEU A 384 -2.82 11.10 15.07
N ARG A 385 -3.04 12.42 15.17
CA ARG A 385 -2.45 13.42 14.28
C ARG A 385 -0.92 13.43 14.37
N THR A 386 -0.37 13.26 15.57
CA THR A 386 1.07 13.20 15.79
C THR A 386 1.64 11.95 15.15
N CYS A 387 1.08 10.77 15.43
CA CYS A 387 1.52 9.50 14.86
C CYS A 387 1.46 9.52 13.33
N ASN A 388 0.37 10.01 12.72
CA ASN A 388 0.27 10.14 11.26
C ASN A 388 1.36 11.06 10.68
N ARG A 389 1.66 12.18 11.33
CA ARG A 389 2.74 13.09 10.89
C ARG A 389 4.13 12.49 11.04
N VAL A 390 4.37 11.74 12.11
CA VAL A 390 5.64 11.02 12.27
C VAL A 390 5.75 9.90 11.24
N PHE A 391 4.65 9.22 10.89
CA PHE A 391 4.64 8.27 9.78
C PHE A 391 5.01 8.95 8.45
N ASP A 392 4.39 10.08 8.13
CA ASP A 392 4.72 10.85 6.92
C ASP A 392 6.22 11.21 6.88
N PHE A 393 6.74 11.73 8.00
CA PHE A 393 8.15 12.09 8.17
C PHE A 393 9.14 10.90 8.02
N LEU A 394 8.72 9.70 8.43
CA LEU A 394 9.53 8.48 8.31
C LEU A 394 9.34 7.74 6.97
N THR A 395 8.34 8.11 6.17
CA THR A 395 7.95 7.43 4.92
C THR A 395 7.90 8.40 3.75
N THR A 396 6.78 9.10 3.53
CA THR A 396 6.60 10.14 2.52
C THR A 396 5.83 11.34 3.10
N GLU A 397 6.43 12.54 3.01
CA GLU A 397 5.86 13.77 3.56
C GLU A 397 4.79 14.40 2.65
N ASN A 398 4.95 14.22 1.33
CA ASN A 398 4.10 14.81 0.31
C ASN A 398 3.20 13.78 -0.40
N GLY A 399 3.27 12.51 -0.01
CA GLY A 399 2.55 11.40 -0.64
C GLY A 399 2.99 11.11 -2.08
N GLN A 400 4.09 11.70 -2.54
CA GLN A 400 4.59 11.57 -3.91
C GLN A 400 6.03 11.06 -3.96
N ALA A 401 6.88 11.54 -3.07
CA ALA A 401 8.29 11.21 -3.01
C ALA A 401 8.67 10.70 -1.62
N PRO A 402 9.67 9.80 -1.51
CA PRO A 402 10.19 9.36 -0.22
C PRO A 402 10.73 10.55 0.58
N SER A 403 10.50 10.53 1.90
CA SER A 403 11.08 11.49 2.84
C SER A 403 12.61 11.36 2.87
N GLU A 404 13.30 12.43 3.28
CA GLU A 404 14.75 12.37 3.42
C GLU A 404 15.21 11.31 4.43
N LEU A 405 14.45 11.13 5.52
CA LEU A 405 14.75 10.13 6.53
C LEU A 405 14.53 8.71 6.02
N PHE A 406 13.48 8.48 5.22
CA PHE A 406 13.26 7.19 4.59
C PHE A 406 14.46 6.81 3.73
N LEU A 407 14.89 7.71 2.84
CA LEU A 407 16.07 7.50 1.98
C LEU A 407 17.32 7.25 2.83
N TYR A 408 17.56 8.06 3.85
CA TYR A 408 18.71 7.93 4.72
C TYR A 408 18.78 6.57 5.42
N ALA A 409 17.67 6.14 6.03
CA ALA A 409 17.61 4.89 6.78
C ALA A 409 17.68 3.66 5.87
N ALA A 410 16.95 3.69 4.75
CA ALA A 410 16.81 2.54 3.87
C ALA A 410 18.05 2.31 2.98
N ILE A 411 18.69 3.38 2.48
CA ILE A 411 19.93 3.28 1.68
C ILE A 411 21.11 2.79 2.54
N GLN A 412 21.15 3.16 3.83
CA GLN A 412 22.19 2.69 4.74
C GLN A 412 22.01 1.22 5.18
N GLY A 413 20.99 0.51 4.67
CA GLY A 413 20.73 -0.89 5.02
C GLY A 413 20.08 -1.08 6.39
N ASN A 414 19.58 0.00 7.00
CA ASN A 414 18.96 -0.01 8.33
C ASN A 414 17.43 -0.18 8.25
N SER A 415 16.93 -0.89 7.24
CA SER A 415 15.50 -1.10 7.00
C SER A 415 14.78 -1.68 8.22
N LEU A 416 15.39 -2.61 8.95
CA LEU A 416 14.79 -3.16 10.17
C LEU A 416 14.58 -2.10 11.25
N THR A 417 15.56 -1.23 11.49
CA THR A 417 15.45 -0.15 12.47
C THR A 417 14.27 0.76 12.14
N LEU A 418 14.14 1.15 10.86
CA LEU A 418 13.02 1.97 10.40
C LEU A 418 11.68 1.23 10.60
N VAL A 419 11.58 -0.02 10.18
CA VAL A 419 10.37 -0.84 10.35
C VAL A 419 10.00 -0.99 11.84
N MET A 420 10.98 -1.13 12.73
CA MET A 420 10.73 -1.20 14.17
C MET A 420 10.22 0.13 14.75
N LEU A 421 10.69 1.29 14.24
CA LEU A 421 10.13 2.59 14.61
C LEU A 421 8.66 2.71 14.17
N LEU A 422 8.36 2.30 12.93
CA LEU A 422 7.00 2.28 12.40
C LEU A 422 6.09 1.36 13.23
N LEU A 423 6.59 0.18 13.62
CA LEU A 423 5.86 -0.75 14.46
C LEU A 423 5.55 -0.14 15.84
N LYS A 424 6.53 0.47 16.52
CA LYS A 424 6.33 1.11 17.82
C LYS A 424 5.26 2.20 17.77
N LEU A 425 5.30 3.05 16.73
CA LEU A 425 4.26 4.06 16.49
C LEU A 425 2.89 3.42 16.31
N LEU A 426 2.79 2.33 15.57
CA LEU A 426 1.51 1.65 15.37
C LEU A 426 0.98 1.02 16.67
N LEU A 427 1.87 0.50 17.52
CA LEU A 427 1.49 -0.13 18.78
C LEU A 427 0.91 0.88 19.79
N ILE A 428 1.37 2.14 19.77
CA ILE A 428 0.80 3.20 20.60
C ILE A 428 -0.45 3.83 19.97
N CYS A 429 -0.57 3.85 18.64
CA CYS A 429 -1.74 4.38 17.94
C CYS A 429 -2.22 3.41 16.82
N PRO A 430 -3.01 2.38 17.17
CA PRO A 430 -3.50 1.40 16.19
C PRO A 430 -4.39 2.02 15.10
N GLN A 431 -5.05 3.14 15.39
CA GLN A 431 -5.92 3.85 14.45
C GLN A 431 -5.15 4.41 13.24
N SER A 432 -3.84 4.61 13.36
CA SER A 432 -2.97 5.02 12.26
C SER A 432 -2.65 3.91 11.25
N ARG A 433 -3.14 2.67 11.44
CA ARG A 433 -2.80 1.53 10.55
C ARG A 433 -3.11 1.82 9.10
N LEU A 434 -4.30 2.34 8.83
CA LEU A 434 -4.75 2.64 7.47
C LEU A 434 -3.84 3.68 6.82
N HIS A 435 -3.51 4.74 7.58
CA HIS A 435 -2.62 5.81 7.13
C HIS A 435 -1.23 5.29 6.78
N LEU A 436 -0.62 4.49 7.66
CA LEU A 436 0.69 3.88 7.41
C LEU A 436 0.66 3.01 6.15
N GLU A 437 -0.34 2.16 5.99
CA GLU A 437 -0.44 1.32 4.80
C GLU A 437 -0.64 2.11 3.51
N GLN A 438 -1.35 3.25 3.54
CA GLN A 438 -1.43 4.17 2.40
C GLN A 438 -0.05 4.76 2.05
N ARG A 439 0.72 5.19 3.04
CA ARG A 439 2.09 5.68 2.84
C ARG A 439 3.00 4.62 2.21
N ILE A 440 2.86 3.36 2.64
CA ILE A 440 3.58 2.23 2.04
C ILE A 440 3.14 2.00 0.59
N ALA A 441 1.84 2.08 0.29
CA ALA A 441 1.33 1.96 -1.07
C ALA A 441 1.86 3.06 -2.00
N GLU A 442 1.94 4.29 -1.51
CA GLU A 442 2.52 5.44 -2.24
C GLU A 442 4.01 5.22 -2.53
N LEU A 443 4.79 4.73 -1.54
CA LEU A 443 6.19 4.35 -1.76
C LEU A 443 6.33 3.25 -2.81
N ILE A 444 5.51 2.19 -2.75
CA ILE A 444 5.54 1.12 -3.76
C ILE A 444 5.27 1.71 -5.15
N ARG A 445 4.20 2.51 -5.30
CA ARG A 445 3.85 3.17 -6.58
C ARG A 445 4.96 4.08 -7.10
N TYR A 446 5.64 4.81 -6.22
CA TYR A 446 6.79 5.63 -6.61
C TYR A 446 7.91 4.77 -7.21
N TYR A 447 8.29 3.69 -6.52
CA TYR A 447 9.39 2.82 -6.94
C TYR A 447 9.05 1.88 -8.10
N MET A 448 7.77 1.63 -8.39
CA MET A 448 7.33 0.86 -9.56
C MET A 448 7.81 1.46 -10.90
N ASN A 449 8.16 2.75 -10.92
CA ASN A 449 8.65 3.43 -12.12
C ASN A 449 10.15 3.22 -12.37
N PHE A 450 10.83 2.43 -11.52
CA PHE A 450 12.27 2.21 -11.57
C PHE A 450 12.57 0.70 -11.74
N PRO A 451 13.71 0.35 -12.38
CA PRO A 451 14.11 -1.04 -12.56
C PRO A 451 14.39 -1.75 -11.22
N GLU A 452 14.11 -3.06 -11.15
CA GLU A 452 14.22 -3.84 -9.91
C GLU A 452 15.65 -3.86 -9.35
N GLU A 453 16.66 -3.83 -10.21
CA GLU A 453 18.07 -3.82 -9.83
C GLU A 453 18.46 -2.58 -9.02
N GLU A 454 17.83 -1.44 -9.31
CA GLU A 454 18.05 -0.18 -8.59
C GLU A 454 17.21 -0.11 -7.30
N CYS A 455 16.19 -0.94 -7.18
CA CYS A 455 15.22 -0.95 -6.08
C CYS A 455 15.49 -2.01 -5.00
N GLN A 456 16.58 -2.77 -5.09
CA GLN A 456 16.87 -3.88 -4.15
C GLN A 456 16.80 -3.48 -2.67
N TRP A 457 17.32 -2.29 -2.33
CA TRP A 457 17.31 -1.79 -0.95
C TRP A 457 15.89 -1.50 -0.45
N VAL A 458 14.99 -1.01 -1.32
CA VAL A 458 13.60 -0.68 -0.96
C VAL A 458 12.73 -1.93 -0.97
N VAL A 459 12.98 -2.86 -1.89
CA VAL A 459 12.37 -4.20 -1.87
C VAL A 459 12.70 -4.90 -0.55
N ASN A 460 13.96 -4.87 -0.12
CA ASN A 460 14.36 -5.39 1.20
C ASN A 460 13.62 -4.69 2.35
N PHE A 461 13.41 -3.37 2.29
CA PHE A 461 12.58 -2.67 3.27
C PHE A 461 11.13 -3.18 3.29
N PHE A 462 10.49 -3.33 2.14
CA PHE A 462 9.10 -3.80 2.08
C PHE A 462 8.95 -5.25 2.53
N GLU A 463 9.92 -6.13 2.25
CA GLU A 463 9.92 -7.50 2.77
C GLU A 463 10.05 -7.53 4.29
N ILE A 464 10.99 -6.77 4.87
CA ILE A 464 11.13 -6.67 6.33
C ILE A 464 9.86 -6.09 6.94
N PHE A 465 9.27 -5.06 6.33
CA PHE A 465 8.00 -4.48 6.75
C PHE A 465 6.89 -5.54 6.78
N LYS A 466 6.69 -6.29 5.69
CA LYS A 466 5.72 -7.39 5.62
C LYS A 466 5.90 -8.41 6.73
N ILE A 467 7.13 -8.87 6.94
CA ILE A 467 7.44 -9.92 7.92
C ILE A 467 7.18 -9.42 9.34
N VAL A 468 7.69 -8.23 9.69
CA VAL A 468 7.50 -7.65 11.03
C VAL A 468 6.02 -7.46 11.33
N PHE A 469 5.26 -6.89 10.39
CA PHE A 469 3.83 -6.66 10.58
C PHE A 469 3.00 -7.94 10.48
N ALA A 470 3.48 -9.01 9.84
CA ALA A 470 2.85 -10.34 9.93
C ALA A 470 3.04 -10.97 11.31
N ILE A 471 4.21 -10.80 11.94
CA ILE A 471 4.55 -11.38 13.25
C ILE A 471 3.95 -10.58 14.43
N TYR A 472 3.82 -9.26 14.30
CA TYR A 472 3.28 -8.37 15.33
C TYR A 472 1.84 -7.91 15.08
N GLY A 473 1.39 -7.89 13.83
CA GLY A 473 0.21 -7.13 13.43
C GLY A 473 -1.11 -7.69 13.93
N ASP A 474 -1.24 -9.01 14.17
CA ASP A 474 -2.48 -9.64 14.62
C ASP A 474 -2.20 -10.92 15.44
N ARG A 475 -3.18 -11.38 16.23
CA ARG A 475 -3.03 -12.52 17.18
C ARG A 475 -3.18 -13.90 16.53
N ASP A 476 -3.50 -13.97 15.25
CA ASP A 476 -3.90 -15.20 14.55
C ASP A 476 -2.78 -16.26 14.51
N VAL A 477 -1.52 -15.83 14.47
CA VAL A 477 -0.35 -16.71 14.45
C VAL A 477 0.61 -16.33 15.58
N LYS A 478 0.87 -17.27 16.48
CA LYS A 478 1.91 -17.14 17.50
C LYS A 478 3.20 -17.75 17.00
N TYR A 479 4.28 -16.96 17.06
CA TYR A 479 5.63 -17.43 16.82
C TYR A 479 6.36 -17.55 18.16
N SER A 480 7.00 -18.70 18.38
CA SER A 480 7.82 -18.99 19.56
C SER A 480 9.14 -19.61 19.12
N LEU A 481 10.18 -19.48 19.94
CA LEU A 481 11.47 -20.12 19.70
C LEU A 481 11.67 -21.25 20.69
N ILE A 482 12.17 -22.38 20.20
CA ILE A 482 12.49 -23.57 20.99
C ILE A 482 13.99 -23.83 20.85
N GLU A 483 14.72 -23.79 21.96
CA GLU A 483 16.15 -24.14 22.00
C GLU A 483 16.30 -25.66 21.86
N ILE A 484 17.15 -26.11 20.95
CA ILE A 484 17.44 -27.54 20.74
C ILE A 484 18.70 -27.86 21.53
N SER A 485 18.52 -28.28 22.78
CA SER A 485 19.51 -28.88 23.70
C SER A 485 21.00 -28.67 23.36
N LYS A 486 21.68 -27.87 24.19
CA LYS A 486 23.15 -27.74 24.26
C LYS A 486 23.84 -29.10 24.12
N LYS A 487 24.82 -29.22 23.22
CA LYS A 487 25.85 -30.26 23.37
C LYS A 487 26.42 -30.10 24.80
N PRO A 488 26.56 -31.19 25.58
CA PRO A 488 27.08 -31.06 26.93
C PRO A 488 28.47 -30.44 26.85
N HIS A 489 28.61 -29.24 27.40
CA HIS A 489 29.92 -28.70 27.72
C HIS A 489 30.64 -29.77 28.54
N ARG A 490 31.78 -30.25 28.04
CA ARG A 490 32.70 -31.07 28.82
C ARG A 490 33.00 -30.31 30.10
N LEU A 491 32.43 -30.78 31.20
CA LEU A 491 32.91 -30.47 32.55
C LEU A 491 34.30 -31.09 32.67
N LEU A 492 35.31 -30.30 32.31
CA LEU A 492 36.64 -30.41 32.90
C LEU A 492 36.99 -29.03 33.43
N SER A 493 36.70 -28.89 34.72
CA SER A 493 37.18 -27.86 35.62
C SER A 493 38.67 -27.58 35.44
N ASN A 494 39.02 -26.31 35.24
CA ASN A 494 40.27 -25.74 35.73
C ASN A 494 39.89 -24.46 36.51
N PRO A 495 40.01 -24.45 37.85
CA PRO A 495 39.58 -23.33 38.68
C PRO A 495 40.75 -22.35 38.86
N ASN A 496 41.22 -21.75 37.78
CA ASN A 496 42.15 -20.61 37.82
C ASN A 496 42.21 -19.95 36.43
N GLU A 497 41.29 -19.03 36.17
CA GLU A 497 41.58 -17.86 35.33
C GLU A 497 40.53 -16.78 35.57
N SER A 498 41.04 -15.58 35.75
CA SER A 498 40.44 -14.34 36.24
C SER A 498 39.23 -13.84 35.47
N ALA A 499 38.33 -13.19 36.21
CA ALA A 499 37.18 -12.46 35.71
C ALA A 499 37.59 -11.32 34.78
N GLU A 500 37.32 -11.44 33.48
CA GLU A 500 37.24 -10.32 32.55
C GLU A 500 36.43 -10.72 31.29
N GLY A 501 35.36 -9.97 31.01
CA GLY A 501 34.78 -9.79 29.67
C GLY A 501 34.10 -10.99 28.98
N GLN A 502 32.86 -11.33 29.36
CA GLN A 502 31.96 -12.09 28.48
C GLN A 502 31.05 -11.15 27.68
N HIS A 503 31.58 -10.65 26.56
CA HIS A 503 30.76 -10.15 25.46
C HIS A 503 30.14 -11.34 24.74
N ALA A 504 28.82 -11.53 24.90
CA ALA A 504 28.05 -12.49 24.14
C ALA A 504 28.14 -12.19 22.64
N ASN A 505 28.81 -13.06 21.90
CA ASN A 505 28.95 -13.00 20.46
C ASN A 505 27.62 -13.46 19.82
N SER A 506 26.70 -12.53 19.62
CA SER A 506 25.28 -12.75 19.25
C SER A 506 25.00 -13.44 17.91
N GLN A 507 26.03 -13.91 17.21
CA GLN A 507 25.93 -14.48 15.86
C GLN A 507 25.97 -16.02 15.85
N SER A 508 26.45 -16.64 16.94
CA SER A 508 26.54 -18.11 17.10
C SER A 508 25.29 -18.74 17.74
N ASP A 509 24.51 -17.98 18.52
CA ASP A 509 23.43 -18.55 19.34
C ASP A 509 22.12 -18.76 18.57
N LEU A 510 21.90 -18.07 17.45
CA LEU A 510 20.63 -18.11 16.71
C LEU A 510 20.39 -19.44 15.99
N ASP A 511 21.44 -20.20 15.69
CA ASP A 511 21.34 -21.46 14.96
C ASP A 511 20.78 -22.60 15.83
N ASP A 512 20.87 -22.48 17.15
CA ASP A 512 20.40 -23.47 18.12
C ASP A 512 18.89 -23.40 18.41
N TYR A 513 18.17 -22.45 17.80
CA TYR A 513 16.73 -22.28 17.97
C TYR A 513 15.92 -22.73 16.75
N TYR A 514 14.80 -23.40 17.00
CA TYR A 514 13.72 -23.61 16.02
C TYR A 514 12.57 -22.64 16.22
N ILE A 515 11.98 -22.20 15.10
CA ILE A 515 10.76 -21.40 15.03
C ILE A 515 9.57 -22.34 15.07
N PHE A 516 8.82 -22.25 16.17
CA PHE A 516 7.51 -22.83 16.28
C PHE A 516 6.45 -21.79 15.90
N SER A 517 5.50 -22.19 15.06
CA SER A 517 4.35 -21.36 14.70
C SER A 517 3.04 -22.07 15.03
N GLN A 518 2.12 -21.37 15.68
CA GLN A 518 0.80 -21.88 16.04
C GLN A 518 -0.27 -20.97 15.48
N TYR A 519 -1.16 -21.52 14.65
CA TYR A 519 -2.37 -20.84 14.21
C TYR A 519 -3.44 -20.94 15.32
N LEU A 520 -4.05 -19.83 15.68
CA LEU A 520 -4.96 -19.73 16.84
C LEU A 520 -6.46 -19.80 16.53
N GLY A 521 -6.84 -20.01 15.27
CA GLY A 521 -8.22 -20.41 14.90
C GLY A 521 -9.24 -19.31 15.10
#